data_AF-D7KGH3-F1
#
_entry.id   AF-D7KGH3-F1
#
_cell.length_a   1.000
_cell.length_b   1.000
_cell.length_c   1.000
_cell.angle_alpha   90.00
_cell.angle_beta   90.00
_cell.angle_gamma   90.00
#
_symmetry.space_group_name_H-M   'P 1'
#
loop_
_entity.id
_entity.type
_entity.pdbx_description
1 polymer ?
#
loop_
_entity_poly.entity_id
_entity_poly.type
_entity_poly.pdbx_seq_one_letter_code
_entity_poly.pdbx_strand_id
1 'polypeptide(L)'
;MSMHFSSEDKDGKRVICNPITRKFEILPKPRRLTHRSYDELLGFDPIGNEWKVLSMNNLAKDYEKAHYILTLGTEKVRWRWREIQRPFNHDLQGAGICISGVLYYLAYESDDWIYVIGCFDVRTETFKSLNLNCSYGWSSTLINYKGKLGVINLRHANDVIFPLQLSMTVLEDFEKQEWSTYVYTLMAENIVVKEKHYVSVVGVTATGEIVLVNKNACKPFYVFYFKPESNTLLSVEIQGVGEDHKWFNFHTVCAFVDHVEDLQFNIVKTPEQKRYVKAKL
;
A
#
# COMPACT_ATOMS: atom_id res chain seq x y z
N MET A 1 4.64 3.18 13.27
CA MET A 1 3.65 4.26 13.08
C MET A 1 3.14 4.20 11.65
N SER A 2 1.91 3.75 11.41
CA SER A 2 1.31 3.76 10.07
C SER A 2 0.57 5.09 9.85
N MET A 3 0.77 5.73 8.71
CA MET A 3 -0.02 6.90 8.29
C MET A 3 -0.62 6.61 6.92
N HIS A 4 -1.89 6.93 6.76
CA HIS A 4 -2.66 6.60 5.57
C HIS A 4 -3.21 7.87 4.93
N PHE A 5 -3.22 7.90 3.60
CA PHE A 5 -4.00 8.86 2.84
C PHE A 5 -5.46 8.40 2.84
N SER A 6 -6.36 9.24 3.35
CA SER A 6 -7.78 9.09 3.06
C SER A 6 -8.05 9.82 1.74
N SER A 7 -8.56 9.10 0.74
CA SER A 7 -9.15 9.75 -0.43
C SER A 7 -10.34 10.60 0.04
N GLU A 8 -10.20 11.90 -0.17
CA GLU A 8 -11.22 12.95 -0.15
C GLU A 8 -12.24 12.91 1.00
N ASP A 9 -12.12 13.87 1.94
CA ASP A 9 -13.31 14.29 2.71
C ASP A 9 -14.38 14.85 1.75
N LYS A 10 -15.65 14.96 2.17
CA LYS A 10 -16.75 15.54 1.38
C LYS A 10 -16.44 16.91 0.75
N ASP A 11 -15.45 17.64 1.27
CA ASP A 11 -14.92 18.92 0.78
C ASP A 11 -13.72 18.80 -0.21
N GLY A 12 -13.26 17.59 -0.56
CA GLY A 12 -12.14 17.36 -1.47
C GLY A 12 -10.77 17.78 -0.92
N LYS A 13 -10.59 17.72 0.42
CA LYS A 13 -9.32 18.04 1.08
C LYS A 13 -8.46 16.78 1.24
N ARG A 14 -7.16 16.94 1.01
CA ARG A 14 -6.15 15.89 1.19
C ARG A 14 -5.66 15.89 2.64
N VAL A 15 -5.69 14.74 3.28
CA VAL A 15 -5.34 14.62 4.70
C VAL A 15 -4.38 13.46 4.93
N ILE A 16 -3.41 13.68 5.81
CA ILE A 16 -2.65 12.59 6.44
C ILE A 16 -3.28 12.34 7.80
N CYS A 17 -3.69 11.10 8.04
CA CYS A 17 -4.24 10.69 9.32
C CYS A 17 -3.26 9.78 10.07
N ASN A 18 -3.06 10.08 11.35
CA ASN A 18 -2.48 9.15 12.29
C ASN A 18 -3.60 8.31 12.92
N PRO A 19 -3.73 7.02 12.57
CA PRO A 19 -4.80 6.15 13.03
C PRO A 19 -4.73 5.84 14.54
N ILE A 20 -3.56 6.01 15.17
CA ILE A 20 -3.36 5.80 16.61
C ILE A 20 -3.94 6.98 17.38
N THR A 21 -3.50 8.20 17.04
CA THR A 21 -3.92 9.41 17.75
C THR A 21 -5.26 9.95 17.28
N ARG A 22 -5.76 9.45 16.13
CA ARG A 22 -6.94 9.95 15.40
C ARG A 22 -6.84 11.41 15.00
N LYS A 23 -5.63 11.94 14.97
CA LYS A 23 -5.35 13.29 14.46
C LYS A 23 -5.10 13.23 12.98
N PHE A 24 -5.45 14.31 12.31
CA PHE A 24 -5.17 14.49 10.90
C PHE A 24 -4.57 15.87 10.66
N GLU A 25 -3.75 15.96 9.62
CA GLU A 25 -3.28 17.23 9.07
C GLU A 25 -3.78 17.38 7.65
N ILE A 26 -4.18 18.61 7.30
CA ILE A 26 -4.60 18.95 5.95
C ILE A 26 -3.36 19.34 5.15
N LEU A 27 -3.12 18.65 4.04
CA LEU A 27 -2.01 18.95 3.16
C LEU A 27 -2.33 20.17 2.28
N PRO A 28 -1.36 21.08 2.07
CA PRO A 28 -1.57 22.23 1.21
C PRO A 28 -1.87 21.77 -0.21
N LYS A 29 -2.73 22.51 -0.92
CA LYS A 29 -2.97 22.24 -2.34
C LYS A 29 -1.73 22.62 -3.17
N PRO A 30 -1.38 21.84 -4.18
CA PRO A 30 -0.22 22.14 -5.03
C PRO A 30 -0.64 23.20 -6.05
N ARG A 31 0.22 24.19 -6.31
CA ARG A 31 -0.13 25.36 -7.15
C ARG A 31 -0.30 25.04 -8.64
N ARG A 32 0.32 23.96 -9.14
CA ARG A 32 0.38 23.60 -10.58
C ARG A 32 -0.33 22.29 -10.93
N LEU A 33 -1.00 21.68 -9.96
CA LEU A 33 -1.64 20.38 -10.13
C LEU A 33 -3.10 20.57 -10.54
N THR A 34 -3.42 20.26 -11.80
CA THR A 34 -4.64 20.71 -12.47
C THR A 34 -5.75 19.66 -12.58
N HIS A 35 -5.64 18.46 -11.99
CA HIS A 35 -6.72 17.47 -12.08
C HIS A 35 -6.80 16.52 -10.88
N ARG A 36 -7.99 15.94 -10.65
CA ARG A 36 -8.40 15.16 -9.45
C ARG A 36 -7.78 13.77 -9.29
N SER A 37 -6.79 13.38 -10.09
CA SER A 37 -6.20 12.03 -10.02
C SER A 37 -4.74 12.15 -9.60
N TYR A 38 -4.49 12.03 -8.29
CA TYR A 38 -3.15 12.09 -7.73
C TYR A 38 -2.72 10.72 -7.24
N ASP A 39 -1.56 10.29 -7.71
CA ASP A 39 -0.83 9.16 -7.15
C ASP A 39 0.14 9.71 -6.10
N GLU A 40 -0.33 9.74 -4.85
CA GLU A 40 0.44 10.21 -3.69
C GLU A 40 0.96 9.03 -2.88
N LEU A 41 2.26 9.04 -2.61
CA LEU A 41 2.95 8.01 -1.87
C LEU A 41 3.64 8.63 -0.65
N LEU A 42 3.48 7.99 0.51
CA LEU A 42 4.04 8.47 1.77
C LEU A 42 5.33 7.70 2.07
N GLY A 43 6.44 8.43 2.21
CA GLY A 43 7.72 7.90 2.63
C GLY A 43 8.14 8.46 3.98
N PHE A 44 8.89 7.66 4.74
CA PHE A 44 9.49 8.04 6.01
C PHE A 44 11.00 7.83 5.95
N ASP A 45 11.80 8.87 6.25
CA ASP A 45 13.23 8.75 6.49
C ASP A 45 13.46 8.41 7.96
N PRO A 46 13.84 7.16 8.31
CA PRO A 46 14.03 6.76 9.70
C PRO A 46 15.26 7.40 10.36
N ILE A 47 16.23 7.87 9.58
CA ILE A 47 17.45 8.47 10.13
C ILE A 47 17.25 9.98 10.29
N GLY A 48 16.51 10.63 9.39
CA GLY A 48 16.15 12.05 9.46
C GLY A 48 14.96 12.30 10.37
N ASN A 49 14.17 11.25 10.65
CA ASN A 49 12.90 11.29 11.35
C ASN A 49 11.89 12.23 10.67
N GLU A 50 11.82 12.16 9.34
CA GLU A 50 10.98 13.04 8.52
C GLU A 50 10.05 12.26 7.61
N TRP A 51 8.84 12.78 7.45
CA TRP A 51 7.87 12.28 6.48
C TRP A 51 7.90 13.14 5.22
N LYS A 52 7.83 12.48 4.07
CA LYS A 52 7.73 13.14 2.77
C LYS A 52 6.62 12.50 1.95
N VAL A 53 5.90 13.31 1.18
CA VAL A 53 4.91 12.82 0.21
C VAL A 53 5.47 13.01 -1.18
N LEU A 54 5.64 11.90 -1.91
CA LEU A 54 5.89 11.92 -3.33
C LEU A 54 4.54 11.99 -4.06
N SER A 55 4.35 12.99 -4.90
CA SER A 55 3.18 13.12 -5.76
C SER A 55 3.62 13.08 -7.21
N MET A 56 3.05 12.13 -7.96
CA MET A 56 3.31 11.96 -9.37
C MET A 56 2.07 12.42 -10.14
N ASN A 57 2.24 13.40 -11.03
CA ASN A 57 1.15 13.93 -11.84
C ASN A 57 1.30 13.47 -13.29
N ASN A 58 0.32 12.71 -13.75
CA ASN A 58 0.30 12.16 -15.11
C ASN A 58 -0.22 13.17 -16.16
N LEU A 59 -0.74 14.34 -15.75
CA LEU A 59 -1.49 15.28 -16.62
C LEU A 59 -1.24 16.77 -16.28
N ALA A 60 0.01 17.25 -16.32
CA ALA A 60 0.19 18.71 -16.34
C ALA A 60 -0.25 19.29 -17.71
N LYS A 61 -0.66 20.56 -17.71
CA LYS A 61 -1.39 21.24 -18.80
C LYS A 61 -0.72 21.21 -20.19
N ASP A 62 0.55 20.84 -20.30
CA ASP A 62 1.33 20.86 -21.54
C ASP A 62 1.90 19.49 -21.93
N TYR A 63 1.32 18.38 -21.43
CA TYR A 63 1.87 17.01 -21.56
C TYR A 63 3.23 16.80 -20.86
N GLU A 64 3.80 17.83 -20.25
CA GLU A 64 4.98 17.72 -19.38
C GLU A 64 4.60 17.09 -18.03
N LYS A 65 4.94 15.82 -17.84
CA LYS A 65 4.73 15.12 -16.56
C LYS A 65 5.75 15.61 -15.52
N ALA A 66 5.29 16.31 -14.47
CA ALA A 66 6.13 16.83 -13.39
C ALA A 66 5.97 16.00 -12.09
N HIS A 67 7.07 15.81 -11.36
CA HIS A 67 7.07 15.17 -10.04
C HIS A 67 7.17 16.25 -8.96
N TYR A 68 6.38 16.09 -7.89
CA TYR A 68 6.37 17.00 -6.77
C TYR A 68 6.64 16.24 -5.48
N ILE A 69 7.48 16.80 -4.64
CA ILE A 69 7.65 16.31 -3.27
C ILE A 69 7.10 17.35 -2.31
N LEU A 70 6.30 16.88 -1.37
CA LEU A 70 5.91 17.61 -0.19
C LEU A 70 6.83 17.19 0.96
N THR A 71 7.60 18.14 1.47
CA THR A 71 8.37 17.95 2.70
C THR A 71 7.81 18.84 3.81
N LEU A 72 7.97 18.39 5.06
CA LEU A 72 7.73 19.24 6.21
C LEU A 72 8.88 20.27 6.29
N GLY A 73 8.58 21.55 6.09
CA GLY A 73 9.61 22.60 6.12
C GLY A 73 10.19 22.84 7.51
N THR A 74 11.50 23.08 7.59
CA THR A 74 12.24 23.39 8.82
C THR A 74 11.98 24.81 9.33
N GLU A 75 11.77 25.78 8.44
CA GLU A 75 11.40 27.14 8.82
C GLU A 75 9.88 27.30 8.93
N LYS A 76 9.39 27.41 10.17
CA LYS A 76 7.97 27.53 10.53
C LYS A 76 7.11 26.34 10.07
N VAL A 77 7.43 25.12 10.52
CA VAL A 77 6.59 23.89 10.55
C VAL A 77 5.37 23.92 9.62
N ARG A 78 5.61 23.99 8.32
CA ARG A 78 4.56 24.02 7.30
C ARG A 78 5.02 23.20 6.12
N TRP A 79 4.13 22.33 5.65
CA TRP A 79 4.32 21.54 4.44
C TRP A 79 4.58 22.44 3.23
N ARG A 80 5.63 22.13 2.46
CA ARG A 80 5.96 22.86 1.22
C ARG A 80 6.13 21.90 0.05
N TRP A 81 5.40 22.17 -1.03
CA TRP A 81 5.61 21.50 -2.31
C TRP A 81 6.83 22.10 -3.01
N ARG A 82 7.71 21.23 -3.49
CA ARG A 82 8.78 21.58 -4.43
C ARG A 82 8.78 20.61 -5.60
N GLU A 83 9.12 21.13 -6.76
CA GLU A 83 9.27 20.36 -7.97
C GLU A 83 10.61 19.63 -7.92
N ILE A 84 10.63 18.39 -8.40
CA ILE A 84 11.83 17.58 -8.54
C ILE A 84 11.91 17.02 -9.95
N GLN A 85 13.14 16.84 -10.42
CA GLN A 85 13.37 16.26 -11.74
C GLN A 85 12.89 14.81 -11.75
N ARG A 86 12.11 14.50 -12.79
CA ARG A 86 11.67 13.15 -13.09
C ARG A 86 12.80 12.42 -13.83
N PRO A 87 13.26 11.27 -13.34
CA PRO A 87 14.23 10.47 -14.09
C PRO A 87 13.58 9.52 -15.10
N PHE A 88 12.30 9.17 -14.95
CA PHE A 88 11.71 8.07 -15.73
C PHE A 88 10.27 8.32 -16.18
N ASN A 89 9.91 7.79 -17.34
CA ASN A 89 8.59 7.91 -17.96
C ASN A 89 7.52 6.95 -17.39
N HIS A 90 7.54 6.70 -16.08
CA HIS A 90 6.63 5.73 -15.47
C HIS A 90 5.26 6.31 -15.08
N ASP A 91 4.21 5.51 -15.29
CA ASP A 91 2.89 5.72 -14.70
C ASP A 91 2.73 4.80 -13.48
N LEU A 92 2.29 5.35 -12.35
CA LEU A 92 2.13 4.58 -11.12
C LEU A 92 1.02 3.53 -11.28
N GLN A 93 1.27 2.33 -10.74
CA GLN A 93 0.32 1.24 -10.69
C GLN A 93 0.10 0.81 -9.23
N GLY A 94 -1.14 0.90 -8.75
CA GLY A 94 -1.51 0.42 -7.41
C GLY A 94 -0.96 1.28 -6.27
N ALA A 95 -0.65 0.66 -5.13
CA ALA A 95 -0.11 1.36 -3.95
C ALA A 95 1.39 1.09 -3.80
N GLY A 96 2.12 2.08 -3.28
CA GLY A 96 3.52 1.92 -2.89
C GLY A 96 3.69 1.56 -1.41
N ILE A 97 4.90 1.13 -1.04
CA ILE A 97 5.29 0.79 0.33
C ILE A 97 6.61 1.47 0.69
N CYS A 98 6.79 1.88 1.93
CA CYS A 98 8.06 2.43 2.41
C CYS A 98 8.76 1.41 3.34
N ILE A 99 9.99 1.03 2.99
CA ILE A 99 10.83 0.11 3.75
C ILE A 99 12.16 0.81 4.01
N SER A 100 12.51 0.98 5.29
CA SER A 100 13.85 1.44 5.71
C SER A 100 14.33 2.74 5.03
N GLY A 101 13.43 3.71 4.78
CA GLY A 101 13.81 4.98 4.14
C GLY A 101 13.70 4.99 2.62
N VAL A 102 13.33 3.87 1.99
CA VAL A 102 13.11 3.77 0.55
C VAL A 102 11.64 3.51 0.27
N LEU A 103 11.06 4.34 -0.58
CA LEU A 103 9.69 4.19 -1.07
C LEU A 103 9.71 3.39 -2.38
N TYR A 104 9.03 2.25 -2.37
CA TYR A 104 8.90 1.35 -3.51
C TYR A 104 7.48 1.43 -4.07
N TYR A 105 7.35 1.45 -5.40
CA TYR A 105 6.06 1.45 -6.06
C TYR A 105 6.13 0.70 -7.39
N LEU A 106 5.03 0.06 -7.77
CA LEU A 106 4.91 -0.53 -9.09
C LEU A 106 4.65 0.57 -10.10
N ALA A 107 5.30 0.47 -11.24
CA ALA A 107 5.19 1.45 -12.29
C ALA A 107 5.25 0.78 -13.66
N TYR A 108 4.61 1.40 -14.64
CA TYR A 108 4.65 0.96 -16.02
C TYR A 108 5.46 1.95 -16.85
N GLU A 109 6.51 1.47 -17.50
CA GLU A 109 7.33 2.25 -18.41
C GLU A 109 6.75 2.18 -19.82
N SER A 110 6.18 3.31 -20.28
CA SER A 110 5.44 3.36 -21.54
C SER A 110 6.32 3.17 -22.77
N ASP A 111 7.59 3.57 -22.69
CA ASP A 111 8.50 3.56 -23.83
C ASP A 111 8.90 2.12 -24.20
N ASP A 112 9.19 1.29 -23.19
CA ASP A 112 9.64 -0.10 -23.36
C ASP A 112 8.55 -1.15 -23.07
N TRP A 113 7.35 -0.71 -22.68
CA TRP A 113 6.20 -1.56 -22.33
C TRP A 113 6.51 -2.55 -21.18
N ILE A 114 7.44 -2.19 -20.31
CA ILE A 114 7.90 -3.02 -19.19
C ILE A 114 7.32 -2.55 -17.85
N TYR A 115 7.06 -3.51 -16.97
CA TYR A 115 6.73 -3.24 -15.57
C TYR A 115 8.03 -3.16 -14.76
N VAL A 116 8.16 -2.11 -13.95
CA VAL A 116 9.33 -1.85 -13.12
C VAL A 116 8.91 -1.54 -11.68
N ILE A 117 9.86 -1.65 -10.75
CA ILE A 117 9.70 -1.06 -9.42
C ILE A 117 10.45 0.27 -9.39
N GLY A 118 9.69 1.35 -9.24
CA GLY A 118 10.26 2.64 -8.89
C GLY A 118 10.71 2.63 -7.44
N CYS A 119 11.94 3.07 -7.20
CA CYS A 119 12.53 3.23 -5.89
C CYS A 119 12.85 4.70 -5.68
N PHE A 120 12.37 5.27 -4.58
CA PHE A 120 12.63 6.65 -4.21
C PHE A 120 13.27 6.68 -2.82
N ASP A 121 14.54 7.07 -2.75
CA ASP A 121 15.22 7.29 -1.48
C ASP A 121 14.63 8.56 -0.84
N VAL A 122 13.96 8.40 0.30
CA VAL A 122 13.23 9.50 0.95
C VAL A 122 14.19 10.58 1.42
N ARG A 123 15.39 10.22 1.85
CA ARG A 123 16.37 11.15 2.41
C ARG A 123 17.02 11.97 1.32
N THR A 124 17.67 11.29 0.37
CA THR A 124 18.44 11.93 -0.70
C THR A 124 17.56 12.43 -1.82
N GLU A 125 16.31 11.97 -1.86
CA GLU A 125 15.29 12.34 -2.84
C GLU A 125 15.68 11.95 -4.26
N THR A 126 16.44 10.86 -4.36
CA THR A 126 16.90 10.28 -5.62
C THR A 126 16.06 9.07 -6.01
N PHE A 127 15.93 8.84 -7.31
CA PHE A 127 15.22 7.68 -7.82
C PHE A 127 16.20 6.64 -8.36
N LYS A 128 15.79 5.38 -8.25
CA LYS A 128 16.35 4.23 -8.96
C LYS A 128 15.18 3.41 -9.50
N SER A 129 15.41 2.61 -10.53
CA SER A 129 14.45 1.63 -11.01
C SER A 129 15.03 0.23 -10.84
N LEU A 130 14.17 -0.72 -10.49
CA LEU A 130 14.50 -2.14 -10.47
C LEU A 130 13.73 -2.84 -11.59
N ASN A 131 14.46 -3.60 -12.39
CA ASN A 131 13.85 -4.50 -13.35
C ASN A 131 13.40 -5.76 -12.63
N LEU A 132 12.26 -6.27 -13.07
CA LEU A 132 11.72 -7.49 -12.52
C LEU A 132 11.67 -8.54 -13.60
N ASN A 133 12.40 -9.63 -13.39
CA ASN A 133 12.46 -10.74 -14.33
C ASN A 133 11.23 -11.67 -14.27
N CYS A 134 10.11 -11.24 -13.67
CA CYS A 134 8.91 -12.07 -13.49
C CYS A 134 7.70 -11.53 -14.27
N SER A 135 6.76 -12.42 -14.61
CA SER A 135 5.55 -12.07 -15.34
C SER A 135 4.56 -11.35 -14.42
N TYR A 136 4.42 -10.04 -14.59
CA TYR A 136 3.48 -9.19 -13.87
C TYR A 136 2.04 -9.42 -14.33
N GLY A 137 1.13 -9.38 -13.37
CA GLY A 137 -0.30 -9.15 -13.60
C GLY A 137 -0.83 -8.06 -12.68
N TRP A 138 -2.06 -7.60 -12.94
CA TRP A 138 -2.77 -6.60 -12.12
C TRP A 138 -2.99 -7.01 -10.64
N SER A 139 -2.70 -8.26 -10.28
CA SER A 139 -2.79 -8.80 -8.92
C SER A 139 -1.47 -8.72 -8.13
N SER A 140 -0.44 -8.05 -8.64
CA SER A 140 0.86 -7.90 -7.98
C SER A 140 0.76 -6.99 -6.75
N THR A 141 1.31 -7.41 -5.62
CA THR A 141 1.35 -6.61 -4.39
C THR A 141 2.76 -6.53 -3.84
N LEU A 142 3.21 -5.31 -3.54
CA LEU A 142 4.48 -5.08 -2.84
C LEU A 142 4.31 -5.37 -1.35
N ILE A 143 5.28 -6.03 -0.75
CA ILE A 143 5.30 -6.36 0.68
C ILE A 143 6.66 -6.06 1.31
N ASN A 144 6.65 -5.77 2.60
CA ASN A 144 7.85 -5.78 3.42
C ASN A 144 8.02 -7.17 4.03
N TYR A 145 8.84 -8.02 3.40
CA TYR A 145 9.13 -9.35 3.92
C TYR A 145 10.40 -9.32 4.77
N LYS A 146 10.22 -9.23 6.09
CA LYS A 146 11.32 -9.24 7.08
C LYS A 146 12.39 -8.16 6.81
N GLY A 147 11.95 -6.95 6.46
CA GLY A 147 12.83 -5.82 6.15
C GLY A 147 13.33 -5.77 4.70
N LYS A 148 12.95 -6.74 3.87
CA LYS A 148 13.30 -6.80 2.45
C LYS A 148 12.08 -6.51 1.57
N LEU A 149 12.32 -5.93 0.41
CA LEU A 149 11.30 -5.77 -0.61
C LEU A 149 10.88 -7.14 -1.14
N GLY A 150 9.58 -7.44 -1.07
CA GLY A 150 8.99 -8.60 -1.71
C GLY A 150 7.86 -8.19 -2.66
N VAL A 151 7.63 -9.02 -3.67
CA VAL A 151 6.50 -8.92 -4.60
C VAL A 151 5.73 -10.22 -4.54
N ILE A 152 4.42 -10.15 -4.30
CA ILE A 152 3.53 -11.31 -4.36
C ILE A 152 2.66 -11.21 -5.61
N ASN A 153 2.59 -12.32 -6.33
CA ASN A 153 1.63 -12.58 -7.40
C ASN A 153 0.68 -13.69 -6.97
N LEU A 154 -0.62 -13.44 -7.09
CA LEU A 154 -1.66 -14.43 -6.85
C LEU A 154 -2.24 -14.92 -8.19
N ARG A 155 -2.27 -16.24 -8.37
CA ARG A 155 -2.90 -16.91 -9.52
C ARG A 155 -3.98 -17.86 -9.05
N HIS A 156 -5.21 -17.60 -9.48
CA HIS A 156 -6.37 -18.44 -9.20
C HIS A 156 -6.47 -19.51 -10.29
N ALA A 157 -6.63 -20.77 -9.88
CA ALA A 157 -6.72 -21.87 -10.83
C ALA A 157 -8.07 -21.93 -11.57
N ASN A 158 -9.15 -21.38 -10.99
CA ASN A 158 -10.54 -21.47 -11.46
C ASN A 158 -11.41 -20.34 -10.85
N ASP A 159 -12.73 -20.38 -11.08
CA ASP A 159 -13.78 -19.54 -10.46
C ASP A 159 -13.92 -19.69 -8.92
N VAL A 160 -12.96 -20.34 -8.25
CA VAL A 160 -12.94 -20.63 -6.81
C VAL A 160 -11.70 -20.01 -6.16
N ILE A 161 -11.78 -19.72 -4.86
CA ILE A 161 -10.69 -19.07 -4.11
C ILE A 161 -9.45 -19.97 -4.05
N PHE A 162 -9.64 -21.25 -3.75
CA PHE A 162 -8.59 -22.27 -3.65
C PHE A 162 -8.83 -23.40 -4.64
N PRO A 163 -7.80 -24.07 -5.17
CA PRO A 163 -6.36 -23.85 -4.91
C PRO A 163 -5.88 -22.48 -5.40
N LEU A 164 -5.05 -21.83 -4.58
CA LEU A 164 -4.47 -20.52 -4.87
C LEU A 164 -2.96 -20.67 -5.00
N GLN A 165 -2.41 -20.32 -6.15
CA GLN A 165 -0.96 -20.25 -6.30
C GLN A 165 -0.47 -18.87 -5.87
N LEU A 166 0.44 -18.85 -4.90
CA LEU A 166 1.12 -17.65 -4.41
C LEU A 166 2.59 -17.74 -4.83
N SER A 167 3.02 -16.81 -5.66
CA SER A 167 4.43 -16.64 -6.02
C SER A 167 4.98 -15.41 -5.33
N MET A 168 5.97 -15.58 -4.45
CA MET A 168 6.65 -14.52 -3.73
C MET A 168 8.08 -14.38 -4.23
N THR A 169 8.45 -13.19 -4.68
CA THR A 169 9.81 -12.87 -5.12
C THR A 169 10.40 -11.82 -4.17
N VAL A 170 11.55 -12.09 -3.55
CA VAL A 170 12.19 -11.24 -2.53
C VAL A 170 13.52 -10.72 -3.07
N LEU A 171 13.77 -9.42 -2.88
CA LEU A 171 15.03 -8.78 -3.24
C LEU A 171 16.08 -9.09 -2.17
N GLU A 172 17.10 -9.86 -2.53
CA GLU A 172 18.16 -10.26 -1.61
C GLU A 172 19.30 -9.24 -1.55
N ASP A 173 19.69 -8.71 -2.71
CA ASP A 173 20.73 -7.70 -2.87
C ASP A 173 20.22 -6.61 -3.81
N PHE A 174 20.11 -5.38 -3.27
CA PHE A 174 19.57 -4.25 -4.00
C PHE A 174 20.50 -3.75 -5.12
N GLU A 175 21.82 -3.74 -4.89
CA GLU A 175 22.77 -3.20 -5.87
C GLU A 175 23.04 -4.20 -7.01
N LYS A 176 23.04 -5.50 -6.71
CA LYS A 176 23.17 -6.55 -7.72
C LYS A 176 21.85 -6.95 -8.38
N GLN A 177 20.73 -6.50 -7.83
CA GLN A 177 19.38 -6.92 -8.22
C GLN A 177 19.21 -8.44 -8.20
N GLU A 178 19.70 -9.09 -7.13
CA GLU A 178 19.54 -10.53 -6.92
C GLU A 178 18.19 -10.83 -6.26
N TRP A 179 17.43 -11.76 -6.83
CA TRP A 179 16.08 -12.09 -6.39
C TRP A 179 15.94 -13.59 -6.06
N SER A 180 15.27 -13.90 -4.95
CA SER A 180 14.81 -15.26 -4.62
C SER A 180 13.33 -15.38 -4.93
N THR A 181 12.91 -16.46 -5.61
CA THR A 181 11.49 -16.72 -5.89
C THR A 181 11.02 -18.00 -5.21
N TYR A 182 9.87 -17.92 -4.55
CA TYR A 182 9.21 -19.00 -3.84
C TYR A 182 7.79 -19.15 -4.38
N VAL A 183 7.35 -20.39 -4.62
CA VAL A 183 6.01 -20.67 -5.13
C VAL A 183 5.31 -21.65 -4.20
N TYR A 184 4.10 -21.28 -3.78
CA TYR A 184 3.27 -22.04 -2.86
C TYR A 184 1.92 -22.32 -3.48
N THR A 185 1.40 -23.52 -3.23
CA THR A 185 0.00 -23.87 -3.53
C THR A 185 -0.76 -23.89 -2.22
N LEU A 186 -1.59 -22.87 -2.02
CA LEU A 186 -2.41 -22.75 -0.83
C LEU A 186 -3.69 -23.55 -1.00
N MET A 187 -4.05 -24.29 0.04
CA MET A 187 -5.25 -25.12 0.13
C MET A 187 -5.99 -24.76 1.41
N ALA A 188 -7.30 -24.62 1.34
CA ALA A 188 -8.15 -24.50 2.51
C ALA A 188 -9.01 -25.76 2.61
N GLU A 189 -8.53 -26.76 3.37
CA GLU A 189 -9.11 -28.11 3.42
C GLU A 189 -10.58 -28.13 3.87
N ASN A 190 -11.03 -27.10 4.61
CA ASN A 190 -12.36 -27.04 5.22
C ASN A 190 -13.20 -25.84 4.81
N ILE A 191 -12.73 -24.99 3.88
CA ILE A 191 -13.48 -23.79 3.49
C ILE A 191 -14.03 -23.97 2.08
N VAL A 192 -15.27 -24.43 2.03
CA VAL A 192 -16.06 -24.51 0.79
C VAL A 192 -16.59 -23.11 0.49
N VAL A 193 -15.72 -22.16 0.13
CA VAL A 193 -16.18 -20.86 -0.40
C VAL A 193 -16.65 -21.09 -1.83
N LYS A 194 -17.96 -21.39 -1.98
CA LYS A 194 -18.61 -21.55 -3.29
C LYS A 194 -18.85 -20.22 -4.02
N GLU A 195 -18.51 -19.10 -3.39
CA GLU A 195 -18.72 -17.77 -3.97
C GLU A 195 -17.44 -17.21 -4.60
N LYS A 196 -17.60 -16.59 -5.76
CA LYS A 196 -16.54 -15.99 -6.58
C LYS A 196 -15.91 -14.76 -5.90
N HIS A 197 -15.07 -14.96 -4.89
CA HIS A 197 -14.41 -13.86 -4.21
C HIS A 197 -12.89 -13.99 -4.27
N TYR A 198 -12.25 -13.07 -5.00
CA TYR A 198 -10.81 -12.95 -5.00
C TYR A 198 -10.31 -12.51 -3.62
N VAL A 199 -9.18 -13.07 -3.19
CA VAL A 199 -8.44 -12.60 -2.02
C VAL A 199 -7.33 -11.66 -2.48
N SER A 200 -7.00 -10.68 -1.64
CA SER A 200 -5.86 -9.78 -1.86
C SER A 200 -4.86 -9.89 -0.72
N VAL A 201 -3.58 -9.75 -1.06
CA VAL A 201 -2.51 -9.56 -0.07
C VAL A 201 -2.70 -8.21 0.60
N VAL A 202 -2.65 -8.22 1.93
CA VAL A 202 -2.67 -7.01 2.77
C VAL A 202 -1.25 -6.59 3.13
N GLY A 203 -0.40 -7.58 3.38
CA GLY A 203 1.00 -7.39 3.74
C GLY A 203 1.53 -8.59 4.51
N VAL A 204 2.56 -8.36 5.30
CA VAL A 204 3.26 -9.37 6.10
C VAL A 204 3.27 -8.91 7.55
N THR A 205 3.05 -9.83 8.49
CA THR A 205 3.16 -9.53 9.93
C THR A 205 4.63 -9.47 10.37
N ALA A 206 4.89 -8.89 11.54
CA ALA A 206 6.20 -8.94 12.19
C ALA A 206 6.79 -10.37 12.35
N THR A 207 5.94 -11.40 12.43
CA THR A 207 6.34 -12.82 12.51
C THR A 207 6.65 -13.45 11.14
N GLY A 208 6.42 -12.73 10.03
CA GLY A 208 6.66 -13.21 8.67
C GLY A 208 5.45 -13.88 8.00
N GLU A 209 4.26 -13.81 8.61
CA GLU A 209 3.05 -14.40 8.03
C GLU A 209 2.45 -13.46 6.98
N ILE A 210 2.16 -13.99 5.79
CA ILE A 210 1.49 -13.25 4.73
C ILE A 210 -0.01 -13.24 5.02
N VAL A 211 -0.58 -12.04 5.09
CA VAL A 211 -2.00 -11.85 5.38
C VAL A 211 -2.78 -11.65 4.08
N LEU A 212 -3.79 -12.47 3.86
CA LEU A 212 -4.72 -12.38 2.73
C LEU A 212 -6.12 -12.06 3.25
N VAL A 213 -6.88 -11.25 2.52
CA VAL A 213 -8.26 -10.90 2.91
C VAL A 213 -9.20 -10.95 1.71
N ASN A 214 -10.42 -11.41 1.96
CA ASN A 214 -11.54 -11.20 1.04
C ASN A 214 -12.10 -9.79 1.26
N LYS A 215 -12.24 -9.01 0.19
CA LYS A 215 -12.65 -7.60 0.28
C LYS A 215 -14.15 -7.37 0.53
N ASN A 216 -14.98 -8.41 0.50
CA ASN A 216 -16.42 -8.28 0.68
C ASN A 216 -16.85 -8.55 2.14
N ALA A 217 -17.32 -7.52 2.83
CA ALA A 217 -17.83 -7.62 4.20
C ALA A 217 -19.37 -7.72 4.32
N CYS A 218 -20.12 -7.88 3.23
CA CYS A 218 -21.60 -8.02 3.28
C CYS A 218 -22.03 -9.31 4.02
N LYS A 219 -21.23 -10.36 3.91
CA LYS A 219 -21.39 -11.66 4.57
C LYS A 219 -20.16 -11.92 5.45
N PRO A 220 -20.18 -12.96 6.32
CA PRO A 220 -18.95 -13.40 6.96
C PRO A 220 -17.83 -13.58 5.92
N PHE A 221 -16.66 -13.06 6.23
CA PHE A 221 -15.50 -13.05 5.35
C PHE A 221 -14.29 -13.61 6.07
N TYR A 222 -13.29 -14.06 5.31
CA TYR A 222 -12.11 -14.70 5.86
C TYR A 222 -10.88 -13.81 5.77
N VAL A 223 -10.11 -13.82 6.85
CA VAL A 223 -8.71 -13.41 6.86
C VAL A 223 -7.86 -14.66 6.94
N PHE A 224 -6.87 -14.77 6.07
CA PHE A 224 -5.94 -15.88 6.04
C PHE A 224 -4.56 -15.42 6.48
N TYR A 225 -3.91 -16.24 7.31
CA TYR A 225 -2.53 -16.08 7.73
C TYR A 225 -1.74 -17.25 7.15
N PHE A 226 -0.94 -16.96 6.14
CA PHE A 226 -0.08 -17.94 5.50
C PHE A 226 1.34 -17.84 6.07
N LYS A 227 1.90 -18.94 6.55
CA LYS A 227 3.26 -19.01 7.09
C LYS A 227 4.19 -19.76 6.12
N PRO A 228 5.01 -19.04 5.33
CA PRO A 228 5.84 -19.63 4.27
C PRO A 228 6.78 -20.74 4.76
N GLU A 229 7.39 -20.58 5.93
CA GLU A 229 8.42 -21.50 6.45
C GLU A 229 7.87 -22.89 6.76
N SER A 230 6.60 -22.96 7.13
CA SER A 230 5.92 -24.22 7.46
C SER A 230 4.92 -24.63 6.37
N ASN A 231 4.74 -23.80 5.34
CA ASN A 231 3.69 -23.92 4.33
C ASN A 231 2.29 -24.18 4.95
N THR A 232 1.97 -23.47 6.03
CA THR A 232 0.68 -23.62 6.73
C THR A 232 -0.21 -22.41 6.47
N LEU A 233 -1.50 -22.68 6.28
CA LEU A 233 -2.53 -21.66 6.07
C LEU A 233 -3.54 -21.73 7.23
N LEU A 234 -3.59 -20.68 8.03
CA LEU A 234 -4.65 -20.46 9.00
C LEU A 234 -5.72 -19.55 8.40
N SER A 235 -6.98 -19.80 8.74
CA SER A 235 -8.11 -18.96 8.34
C SER A 235 -8.92 -18.55 9.56
N VAL A 236 -9.34 -17.29 9.60
CA VAL A 236 -10.20 -16.73 10.64
C VAL A 236 -11.43 -16.15 9.95
N GLU A 237 -12.61 -16.58 10.38
CA GLU A 237 -13.88 -16.00 9.94
C GLU A 237 -14.17 -14.74 10.76
N ILE A 238 -14.52 -13.65 10.07
CA ILE A 238 -14.98 -12.40 10.65
C ILE A 238 -16.43 -12.21 10.24
N GLN A 239 -17.28 -11.88 11.21
CA GLN A 239 -18.69 -11.58 10.96
C GLN A 239 -18.82 -10.34 10.07
N GLY A 240 -19.63 -10.45 9.02
CA GLY A 240 -19.94 -9.35 8.12
C GLY A 240 -20.83 -8.29 8.77
N VAL A 241 -20.99 -7.16 8.08
CA VAL A 241 -21.81 -6.03 8.56
C VAL A 241 -23.30 -6.12 8.17
N GLY A 242 -23.71 -7.20 7.50
CA GLY A 242 -25.11 -7.47 7.13
C GLY A 242 -25.47 -7.03 5.70
N GLU A 243 -26.59 -7.56 5.20
CA GLU A 243 -27.05 -7.38 3.80
C GLU A 243 -27.94 -6.13 3.57
N ASP A 244 -28.22 -5.33 4.59
CA ASP A 244 -29.27 -4.28 4.56
C ASP A 244 -28.93 -3.04 3.71
N HIS A 245 -27.77 -3.04 3.03
CA HIS A 245 -27.28 -1.90 2.25
C HIS A 245 -26.90 -2.29 0.81
N LYS A 246 -27.78 -3.02 0.11
CA LYS A 246 -27.59 -3.45 -1.29
C LYS A 246 -27.50 -2.32 -2.32
N TRP A 247 -27.80 -1.07 -1.96
CA TRP A 247 -27.94 0.02 -2.94
C TRP A 247 -26.72 0.92 -3.12
N PHE A 248 -25.65 0.79 -2.32
CA PHE A 248 -24.39 1.50 -2.56
C PHE A 248 -23.19 0.60 -2.30
N ASN A 249 -22.42 0.33 -3.36
CA ASN A 249 -20.98 0.04 -3.40
C ASN A 249 -20.40 -0.84 -2.27
N PHE A 250 -19.99 -2.07 -2.64
CA PHE A 250 -19.00 -2.92 -1.98
C PHE A 250 -18.58 -2.49 -0.56
N HIS A 251 -19.12 -3.14 0.49
CA HIS A 251 -18.56 -3.02 1.83
C HIS A 251 -17.11 -3.52 1.80
N THR A 252 -16.19 -2.57 1.59
CA THR A 252 -14.79 -2.85 1.28
C THR A 252 -14.02 -3.00 2.58
N VAL A 253 -13.38 -4.14 2.75
CA VAL A 253 -12.48 -4.37 3.88
C VAL A 253 -11.18 -3.60 3.63
N CYS A 254 -10.85 -2.66 4.52
CA CYS A 254 -9.53 -2.07 4.62
C CYS A 254 -8.77 -2.75 5.75
N ALA A 255 -7.80 -3.58 5.40
CA ALA A 255 -6.92 -4.24 6.37
C ALA A 255 -5.53 -3.60 6.31
N PHE A 256 -4.84 -3.60 7.45
CA PHE A 256 -3.48 -3.08 7.57
C PHE A 256 -2.70 -4.03 8.48
N VAL A 257 -1.48 -4.37 8.06
CA VAL A 257 -0.52 -5.12 8.89
C VAL A 257 0.41 -4.15 9.63
N ASP A 258 1.05 -4.62 10.70
CA ASP A 258 2.08 -3.89 11.47
C ASP A 258 1.62 -2.55 12.12
N HIS A 259 0.39 -2.53 12.62
CA HIS A 259 -0.06 -1.44 13.49
C HIS A 259 0.62 -1.52 14.87
N VAL A 260 1.72 -0.79 15.04
CA VAL A 260 2.35 -0.59 16.35
C VAL A 260 1.63 0.55 17.08
N GLU A 261 0.90 0.24 18.16
CA GLU A 261 0.31 1.24 19.08
C GLU A 261 1.43 1.91 19.90
N ASP A 262 1.92 3.05 19.44
CA ASP A 262 2.85 3.88 20.24
C ASP A 262 2.04 4.91 21.06
N LEU A 263 2.06 4.77 22.39
CA LEU A 263 1.16 5.46 23.33
C LEU A 263 1.63 6.88 23.73
N GLN A 264 2.71 7.40 23.16
CA GLN A 264 3.25 8.71 23.57
C GLN A 264 3.32 9.72 22.43
N PHE A 265 2.19 10.39 22.14
CA PHE A 265 2.18 11.65 21.38
C PHE A 265 1.23 12.67 22.03
N ASN A 266 1.76 13.46 22.96
CA ASN A 266 1.05 14.55 23.63
C ASN A 266 0.98 15.79 22.74
N ILE A 267 -0.12 15.99 21.99
CA ILE A 267 -0.54 17.32 21.53
C ILE A 267 -2.07 17.43 21.56
N VAL A 268 -2.55 18.64 21.81
CA VAL A 268 -3.91 19.15 22.09
C VAL A 268 -5.08 18.45 21.37
N LYS A 269 -6.16 18.20 22.14
CA LYS A 269 -7.43 17.59 21.72
C LYS A 269 -8.36 18.63 21.06
N THR A 270 -9.10 18.22 20.04
CA THR A 270 -10.40 18.81 19.67
C THR A 270 -11.46 17.71 19.53
N PRO A 271 -12.75 18.01 19.82
CA PRO A 271 -13.78 16.98 19.96
C PRO A 271 -14.57 16.82 18.66
N GLU A 272 -14.43 15.67 17.99
CA GLU A 272 -15.46 15.08 17.13
C GLU A 272 -15.08 13.62 16.85
N GLN A 273 -15.73 12.67 17.53
CA GLN A 273 -15.50 11.23 17.34
C GLN A 273 -16.58 10.64 16.45
N LYS A 274 -16.20 10.20 15.24
CA LYS A 274 -16.96 9.18 14.50
C LYS A 274 -16.56 7.80 14.99
N ARG A 275 -17.56 6.92 15.19
CA ARG A 275 -17.36 5.52 15.60
C ARG A 275 -16.74 4.73 14.44
N TYR A 276 -15.53 4.22 14.65
CA TYR A 276 -14.93 3.18 13.82
C TYR A 276 -14.95 1.88 14.63
N VAL A 277 -15.37 0.78 14.00
CA VAL A 277 -15.23 -0.56 14.56
C VAL A 277 -13.77 -0.97 14.39
N LYS A 278 -13.03 -1.05 15.50
CA LYS A 278 -11.64 -1.53 15.53
C LYS A 278 -11.71 -3.05 15.68
N ALA A 279 -11.38 -3.80 14.63
CA ALA A 279 -10.96 -5.19 14.79
C ALA A 279 -9.44 -5.15 15.05
N LYS A 280 -9.00 -5.80 16.14
CA LYS A 280 -7.57 -5.95 16.43
C LYS A 280 -7.07 -7.11 15.55
N LEU A 281 -6.36 -6.78 14.48
CA LEU A 281 -5.59 -7.72 13.65
C LEU A 281 -4.16 -7.78 14.20
#